data_AF-A0A5J5A3R9-F1
#
_entry.id   AF-A0A5J5A3R9-F1
#
_cell.length_a   1.000
_cell.length_b   1.000
_cell.length_c   1.000
_cell.angle_alpha   90.00
_cell.angle_beta   90.00
_cell.angle_gamma   90.00
#
_symmetry.space_group_name_H-M   'P 1'
#
loop_
_entity.id
_entity.type
_entity.pdbx_description
1 polymer ?
#
loop_
_entity_poly.entity_id
_entity_poly.type
_entity_poly.pdbx_seq_one_letter_code
_entity_poly.pdbx_strand_id
1 'polypeptide(L)' 'MLYSFARKPFIHFLRRTEGVEVARKYFVDARKSPNCTYHIYVAYTMMAFCLDKDPKMAHNVFEAGLKRFMHEPGYIPE' A
#
# COMPACT_ATOMS: atom_id res chain seq x y z
N MET A 1 16.34 -11.11 3.59
CA MET A 1 17.02 -9.82 3.28
C MET A 1 16.92 -9.39 1.81
N LEU A 2 15.91 -9.85 1.04
CA LEU A 2 15.74 -9.48 -0.39
C LEU A 2 14.52 -8.57 -0.66
N TYR A 3 13.63 -8.37 0.33
CA TYR A 3 12.40 -7.58 0.15
C TYR A 3 12.60 -6.05 0.18
N SER A 4 13.75 -5.56 0.65
CA SER A 4 13.97 -4.12 0.83
C SER A 4 14.32 -3.37 -0.46
N PHE A 5 14.83 -4.05 -1.49
CA PHE A 5 15.30 -3.39 -2.71
C PHE A 5 14.20 -3.12 -3.74
N ALA A 6 13.13 -3.93 -3.78
CA ALA A 6 12.03 -3.74 -4.73
C ALA A 6 11.12 -2.53 -4.42
N ARG A 7 11.15 -2.01 -3.18
CA ARG A 7 10.35 -0.85 -2.73
C ARG A 7 10.82 0.49 -3.34
N LYS A 8 12.14 0.67 -3.47
CA LYS A 8 12.73 1.94 -3.92
C LYS A 8 12.32 2.34 -5.35
N PRO A 9 12.38 1.47 -6.38
CA PRO A 9 11.98 1.86 -7.72
C PRO A 9 10.46 2.13 -7.84
N PHE A 10 9.63 1.47 -7.02
CA PHE A 10 8.18 1.71 -7.02
C PHE A 10 7.80 3.10 -6.51
N ILE A 11 8.45 3.57 -5.44
CA ILE A 11 8.24 4.91 -4.89
C ILE A 11 8.73 5.98 -5.88
N HIS A 12 9.86 5.74 -6.57
CA HIS A 12 10.35 6.66 -7.60
C HIS A 12 9.50 6.66 -8.88
N PHE A 13 8.91 5.52 -9.25
CA PHE A 13 7.98 5.39 -10.37
C PHE A 13 6.65 6.12 -10.08
N LEU A 14 6.04 5.87 -8.91
CA LEU A 14 4.82 6.56 -8.47
C LEU A 14 4.99 8.08 -8.32
N ARG A 15 6.20 8.55 -7.96
CA ARG A 15 6.52 9.99 -7.91
C ARG A 15 6.47 10.66 -9.29
N ARG A 16 6.56 9.88 -10.38
CA ARG A 16 6.73 10.40 -11.75
C ARG A 16 5.47 10.31 -12.61
N THR A 17 4.52 9.43 -12.30
CA THR A 17 3.53 9.02 -13.30
C THR A 17 2.10 9.55 -13.13
N GLU A 18 1.40 9.52 -11.98
CA GLU A 18 -0.09 9.71 -12.02
C GLU A 18 -0.77 10.47 -10.86
N GLY A 19 -0.05 10.90 -9.83
CA GLY A 19 -0.65 11.62 -8.70
C GLY A 19 -1.42 10.74 -7.70
N VAL A 20 -1.62 11.24 -6.48
CA VAL A 20 -2.20 10.49 -5.35
C VAL A 20 -3.65 10.04 -5.62
N GLU A 21 -4.41 10.83 -6.38
CA GLU A 21 -5.82 10.56 -6.66
C GLU A 21 -6.03 9.33 -7.55
N VAL A 22 -5.17 9.15 -8.56
CA VAL A 22 -5.27 8.00 -9.47
C VAL A 22 -4.87 6.71 -8.74
N ALA A 23 -3.82 6.77 -7.91
CA ALA A 23 -3.44 5.64 -7.07
C ALA A 23 -4.55 5.24 -6.08
N ARG A 24 -5.29 6.23 -5.54
CA ARG A 24 -6.45 5.97 -4.67
C ARG A 24 -7.56 5.25 -5.42
N LYS A 25 -7.85 5.67 -6.66
CA LYS A 25 -8.84 4.99 -7.51
C LYS A 25 -8.42 3.54 -7.80
N TYR A 26 -7.17 3.33 -8.17
CA TYR A 26 -6.60 1.99 -8.38
C TYR A 26 -6.68 1.13 -7.13
N PHE A 27 -6.38 1.67 -5.94
CA PHE A 27 -6.49 0.95 -4.68
C PHE A 27 -7.94 0.50 -4.39
N VAL A 28 -8.91 1.41 -4.59
CA VAL A 28 -10.32 1.10 -4.37
C VAL A 28 -10.80 0.00 -5.31
N ASP A 29 -10.37 0.02 -6.58
CA ASP A 29 -10.75 -1.00 -7.56
C ASP A 29 -10.02 -2.33 -7.33
N ALA A 30 -8.73 -2.29 -7.01
CA ALA A 30 -7.95 -3.47 -6.66
C ALA A 30 -8.49 -4.18 -5.41
N ARG A 31 -9.04 -3.43 -4.44
CA ARG A 31 -9.66 -3.99 -3.22
C ARG A 31 -10.96 -4.77 -3.48
N LYS A 32 -11.67 -4.43 -4.54
CA LYS A 32 -12.90 -5.12 -4.97
C LYS A 32 -12.59 -6.42 -5.71
N SER A 33 -11.38 -6.56 -6.25
CA SER A 33 -10.97 -7.76 -6.96
C SER A 33 -10.88 -8.97 -6.01
N PRO A 34 -11.34 -10.16 -6.41
CA PRO A 34 -11.17 -11.39 -5.64
C PRO A 34 -9.70 -11.80 -5.51
N ASN A 35 -8.84 -11.32 -6.42
CA ASN A 35 -7.40 -11.59 -6.43
C ASN A 35 -6.58 -10.54 -5.64
N CYS A 36 -7.24 -9.78 -4.76
CA CYS A 36 -6.57 -8.75 -3.97
C CYS A 36 -5.59 -9.40 -2.99
N THR A 37 -4.31 -9.07 -3.10
CA THR A 37 -3.26 -9.53 -2.18
C THR A 37 -2.84 -8.43 -1.22
N TYR A 38 -2.29 -8.83 -0.08
CA TYR A 38 -1.85 -7.93 0.98
C TYR A 38 -0.79 -6.91 0.51
N HIS A 39 -0.01 -7.24 -0.51
CA HIS A 39 1.01 -6.37 -1.12
C HIS A 39 0.44 -5.02 -1.56
N ILE A 40 -0.81 -4.98 -2.02
CA ILE A 40 -1.47 -3.76 -2.50
C ILE A 40 -1.70 -2.77 -1.35
N TYR A 41 -2.08 -3.27 -0.18
CA TYR A 41 -2.25 -2.47 1.03
C TYR A 41 -0.91 -1.95 1.53
N VAL A 42 0.12 -2.81 1.58
CA VAL A 42 1.47 -2.42 2.00
C VAL A 42 2.03 -1.33 1.09
N ALA A 43 1.91 -1.50 -0.23
CA ALA A 43 2.38 -0.53 -1.22
C ALA A 43 1.64 0.80 -1.12
N TYR A 44 0.31 0.77 -0.94
CA TYR A 44 -0.49 1.99 -0.81
C TYR A 44 -0.26 2.72 0.52
N THR A 45 -0.17 2.02 1.65
CA THR A 45 0.17 2.61 2.96
C THR A 45 1.50 3.35 2.89
N MET A 46 2.53 2.75 2.29
CA MET A 46 3.81 3.43 2.11
C MET A 46 3.72 4.65 1.21
N MET A 47 2.98 4.54 0.11
CA MET A 47 2.78 5.66 -0.80
C MET A 47 2.11 6.82 -0.05
N ALA A 48 1.02 6.56 0.68
CA ALA A 48 0.32 7.55 1.49
C ALA A 48 1.23 8.16 2.57
N PHE A 49 2.03 7.33 3.25
CA PHE A 49 2.97 7.76 4.27
C PHE A 49 4.07 8.67 3.72
N CYS A 50 4.62 8.34 2.55
CA CYS A 50 5.72 9.11 1.95
C CYS A 50 5.24 10.36 1.18
N LEU A 51 4.01 10.38 0.65
CA LEU A 51 3.54 11.42 -0.26
C LEU A 51 2.53 12.40 0.35
N ASP A 52 1.55 11.90 1.11
CA ASP A 52 0.36 12.71 1.45
C ASP A 52 0.55 13.57 2.71
N LYS A 53 1.67 13.39 3.45
CA LYS A 53 1.90 13.95 4.79
C LYS A 53 0.74 13.76 5.78
N ASP A 54 -0.26 12.94 5.44
CA ASP A 54 -1.38 12.57 6.29
C ASP A 54 -1.12 11.19 6.89
N PRO A 55 -0.50 11.11 8.08
CA PRO A 55 -0.25 9.85 8.74
C PRO A 55 -1.56 9.12 9.10
N LYS A 56 -2.68 9.84 9.28
CA LYS A 56 -3.97 9.20 9.61
C LYS A 56 -4.46 8.37 8.44
N MET A 57 -4.36 8.88 7.21
CA MET A 57 -4.74 8.12 6.01
C MET A 57 -3.90 6.85 5.86
N ALA A 58 -2.58 6.95 6.06
CA ALA A 58 -1.68 5.79 6.00
C ALA A 58 -2.03 4.74 7.09
N HIS A 59 -2.29 5.19 8.32
CA HIS A 59 -2.72 4.32 9.42
C HIS A 59 -4.05 3.63 9.15
N ASN A 60 -5.07 4.36 8.66
CA ASN A 60 -6.38 3.81 8.35
C ASN A 60 -6.32 2.71 7.27
N VAL A 61 -5.50 2.91 6.23
CA VAL A 61 -5.28 1.90 5.18
C VAL A 61 -4.58 0.67 5.76
N PHE A 62 -3.54 0.89 6.57
CA PHE A 62 -2.78 -0.19 7.19
C PHE A 62 -3.68 -1.06 8.08
N GLU A 63 -4.49 -0.43 8.93
CA GLU A 63 -5.45 -1.12 9.80
C GLU A 63 -6.51 -1.87 8.99
N ALA A 64 -7.00 -1.29 7.89
CA ALA A 64 -7.95 -1.96 7.00
C ALA A 64 -7.34 -3.19 6.31
N GLY A 65 -6.07 -3.16 5.95
CA GLY A 65 -5.35 -4.34 5.46
C GLY A 65 -5.11 -5.36 6.56
N LEU A 66 -4.85 -4.91 7.79
CA LEU A 66 -4.60 -5.79 8.94
C LEU A 66 -5.84 -6.57 9.31
N LYS A 67 -7.01 -5.94 9.32
CA LYS A 67 -8.30 -6.61 9.52
C LYS A 67 -8.60 -7.66 8.46
N ARG A 68 -8.11 -7.48 7.22
CA ARG A 68 -8.39 -8.38 6.09
C ARG A 68 -7.37 -9.50 5.94
N PHE A 69 -6.11 -9.24 6.28
CA PHE A 69 -4.99 -10.16 6.09
C PHE A 69 -4.33 -10.52 7.42
N MET A 70 -5.06 -10.45 8.54
CA MET A 70 -4.54 -10.77 9.88
C MET A 70 -3.99 -12.20 9.99
N HIS A 71 -4.51 -13.11 9.17
CA HIS A 71 -4.10 -14.50 9.12
C HIS A 71 -2.88 -14.76 8.22
N GLU A 72 -2.44 -13.76 7.47
CA GLU A 72 -1.27 -13.85 6.57
C GLU A 72 -0.02 -13.36 7.31
N PRO A 73 0.93 -14.24 7.66
CA PRO A 73 2.12 -13.86 8.43
C PRO A 73 3.00 -12.83 7.69
N GLY A 74 2.92 -12.75 6.36
CA GLY A 74 3.64 -11.75 5.57
C GLY A 74 3.10 -10.32 5.68
N TYR A 75 1.91 -10.12 6.25
CA TYR A 75 1.33 -8.79 6.46
C TYR A 75 1.65 -8.20 7.84
N ILE A 76 1.89 -9.05 8.83
CA ILE A 76 2.29 -8.62 10.18
C ILE A 76 3.78 -8.27 10.10
N PRO A 77 4.18 -7.02 10.33
CA PRO A 77 5.59 -6.72 10.53
C PRO A 77 6.02 -7.39 11.85
N GLU A 78 6.97 -8.32 11.78
CA GLU A 78 7.73 -8.75 12.96
C GLU A 78 8.47 -7.57 13.61
#